data_AF-A0A2G9HC92-F1
#
_entry.id   AF-A0A2G9HC92-F1
#
_cell.length_a   1.000
_cell.length_b   1.000
_cell.length_c   1.000
_cell.angle_alpha   90.00
_cell.angle_beta   90.00
_cell.angle_gamma   90.00
#
_symmetry.space_group_name_H-M   'P 1'
#
loop_
_entity.id
_entity.type
_entity.pdbx_description
1 polymer ?
#
loop_
_entity_poly.entity_id
_entity_poly.type
_entity_poly.pdbx_seq_one_letter_code
_entity_poly.pdbx_strand_id
1 'polypeptide(L)'
;MDQSQETRLENQASRKKTKQFFIIFFIIFFTLIISAIISAFTVLKRHAESRSLSANPMLAVRSACDVTYNYRTCIRSLSSLQNHTHKIHPSDILGLSIRSVFHEFSTISTLPQELASKIDNNNIKPALIDCQNLLIDSLNQLNRSQNVEIIDYDEEMVKDLRNLMAQVKNNTGRCLDGLDGAAAAAVPQQIFTMKKVKMRIQKAEIYVLNSLEILEKRSEIDEMFDPNFRSILGSFMLQTVGVFCLQYLVMVWLFCVLIMRVFLSRTRK
;
A
#
# COMPACT_ATOMS: atom_id res chain seq x y z
N MET A 1 -34.91 -58.59 49.04
CA MET A 1 -34.28 -57.34 48.56
C MET A 1 -33.52 -57.71 47.29
N ASP A 2 -33.94 -57.18 46.15
CA ASP A 2 -33.83 -57.84 44.85
C ASP A 2 -32.53 -57.47 44.11
N GLN A 3 -31.71 -58.49 43.77
CA GLN A 3 -30.44 -58.35 43.03
C GLN A 3 -30.61 -57.63 41.68
N SER A 4 -31.84 -57.60 41.14
CA SER A 4 -32.16 -56.90 39.90
C SER A 4 -32.18 -55.36 40.02
N GLN A 5 -32.39 -54.80 41.21
CA GLN A 5 -32.39 -53.35 41.43
C GLN A 5 -30.97 -52.79 41.60
N GLU A 6 -30.08 -53.53 42.27
CA GLU A 6 -28.70 -53.13 42.52
C GLU A 6 -27.89 -53.05 41.21
N THR A 7 -28.08 -54.04 40.33
CA THR A 7 -27.48 -54.07 38.98
C THR A 7 -28.00 -52.97 38.04
N ARG A 8 -29.23 -52.47 38.23
CA ARG A 8 -29.78 -51.35 37.45
C ARG A 8 -29.21 -50.00 37.89
N LEU A 9 -29.01 -49.80 39.20
CA LEU A 9 -28.42 -48.58 39.76
C LEU A 9 -26.93 -48.43 39.40
N GLU A 10 -26.13 -49.50 39.48
CA GLU A 10 -24.73 -49.48 39.04
C GLU A 10 -24.59 -49.15 37.54
N ASN A 11 -25.45 -49.75 36.70
CA ASN A 11 -25.44 -49.50 35.26
C ASN A 11 -25.85 -48.06 34.88
N GLN A 12 -26.74 -47.42 35.65
CA GLN A 12 -27.09 -46.01 35.45
C GLN A 12 -26.01 -45.05 35.94
N ALA A 13 -25.36 -45.33 37.08
CA ALA A 13 -24.26 -44.53 37.60
C ALA A 13 -23.02 -44.57 36.68
N SER A 14 -22.72 -45.75 36.12
CA SER A 14 -21.62 -45.92 35.15
C SER A 14 -21.89 -45.16 33.84
N ARG A 15 -23.11 -45.25 33.26
CA ARG A 15 -23.48 -44.53 32.03
C ARG A 15 -23.41 -43.00 32.16
N LYS A 16 -23.76 -42.44 33.32
CA LYS A 16 -23.66 -40.98 33.57
C LYS A 16 -22.20 -40.51 33.60
N LYS A 17 -21.30 -41.26 34.24
CA LYS A 17 -19.86 -40.95 34.28
C LYS A 17 -19.23 -40.99 32.89
N THR A 18 -19.59 -41.95 32.03
CA THR A 18 -19.05 -42.03 30.66
C THR A 18 -19.54 -40.87 29.78
N LYS A 19 -20.82 -40.48 29.86
CA LYS A 19 -21.35 -39.32 29.11
C LYS A 19 -20.66 -38.01 29.49
N GLN A 20 -20.39 -37.81 30.78
CA GLN A 20 -19.77 -36.59 31.29
C GLN A 20 -18.30 -36.47 30.82
N PHE A 21 -17.57 -37.59 30.77
CA PHE A 21 -16.22 -37.65 30.21
C PHE A 21 -16.19 -37.27 28.73
N PHE A 22 -17.15 -37.74 27.93
CA PHE A 22 -17.22 -37.39 26.51
C PHE A 22 -17.49 -35.89 26.29
N ILE A 23 -18.37 -35.26 27.07
CA ILE A 23 -18.66 -33.83 26.93
C ILE A 23 -17.40 -33.00 27.23
N ILE A 24 -16.68 -33.31 28.31
CA ILE A 24 -15.43 -32.63 28.67
C ILE A 24 -14.38 -32.81 27.56
N PHE A 25 -14.24 -34.03 27.04
CA PHE A 25 -13.34 -34.31 25.93
C PHE A 25 -13.67 -33.47 24.68
N PHE A 26 -14.95 -33.38 24.30
CA PHE A 26 -15.39 -32.57 23.17
C PHE A 26 -15.11 -31.07 23.36
N ILE A 27 -15.30 -30.54 24.58
CA ILE A 27 -15.02 -29.14 24.89
C ILE A 27 -13.52 -28.86 24.75
N ILE A 28 -12.66 -29.68 25.37
CA ILE A 28 -11.18 -29.53 25.26
C ILE A 28 -10.73 -29.66 23.81
N PHE A 29 -11.35 -30.55 23.05
CA PHE A 29 -11.02 -30.74 21.64
C PHE A 29 -11.39 -29.53 20.78
N PHE A 30 -12.58 -28.97 20.98
CA PHE A 30 -13.01 -27.78 20.25
C PHE A 30 -12.11 -26.57 20.54
N THR A 31 -11.70 -26.38 21.80
CA THR A 31 -10.79 -25.28 22.15
C THR A 31 -9.40 -25.45 21.54
N LEU A 32 -8.88 -26.68 21.48
CA LEU A 32 -7.63 -26.99 20.79
C LEU A 32 -7.70 -26.72 19.28
N ILE A 33 -8.81 -27.07 18.62
CA ILE A 33 -8.97 -26.77 17.18
C ILE A 33 -9.02 -25.26 16.95
N ILE A 34 -9.83 -24.53 17.71
CA ILE A 34 -9.97 -23.08 17.54
C ILE A 34 -8.63 -22.38 17.78
N SER A 35 -7.90 -22.76 18.83
CA SER A 35 -6.56 -22.20 19.09
C SER A 35 -5.56 -22.52 17.99
N ALA A 36 -5.58 -23.73 17.44
CA ALA A 36 -4.72 -24.12 16.33
C ALA A 36 -5.02 -23.30 15.05
N ILE A 37 -6.31 -23.10 14.73
CA ILE A 37 -6.72 -22.26 13.60
C ILE A 37 -6.25 -20.82 13.80
N ILE A 38 -6.49 -20.22 14.97
CA ILE A 38 -6.06 -18.84 15.25
C ILE A 38 -4.53 -18.71 15.15
N SER A 39 -3.78 -19.67 15.71
CA SER A 39 -2.31 -19.70 15.62
C SER A 39 -1.82 -19.81 14.18
N ALA A 40 -2.43 -20.71 13.41
CA ALA A 40 -2.12 -20.91 11.99
C ALA A 40 -2.39 -19.65 11.16
N PHE A 41 -3.54 -19.01 11.35
CA PHE A 41 -3.91 -17.75 10.69
C PHE A 41 -2.99 -16.59 11.08
N THR A 42 -2.62 -16.48 12.36
CA THR A 42 -1.73 -15.40 12.81
C THR A 42 -0.31 -15.55 12.26
N VAL A 43 0.22 -16.77 12.17
CA VAL A 43 1.51 -17.05 11.50
C VAL A 43 1.43 -16.72 10.01
N LEU A 44 0.36 -17.14 9.33
CA LEU A 44 0.15 -16.85 7.92
C LEU A 44 0.08 -15.34 7.65
N LYS A 45 -0.68 -14.61 8.47
CA LYS A 45 -0.79 -13.16 8.39
C LYS A 45 0.57 -12.49 8.55
N ARG A 46 1.36 -12.88 9.56
CA ARG A 46 2.71 -12.34 9.77
C ARG A 46 3.63 -12.61 8.58
N HIS A 47 3.54 -13.80 7.98
CA HIS A 47 4.36 -14.18 6.83
C HIS A 47 3.91 -13.50 5.53
N ALA A 48 2.62 -13.23 5.37
CA ALA A 48 2.09 -12.41 4.27
C ALA A 48 2.52 -10.94 4.42
N GLU A 49 2.42 -10.39 5.62
CA GLU A 49 2.86 -9.03 5.94
C GLU A 49 4.38 -8.84 5.78
N SER A 50 5.20 -9.85 6.10
CA SER A 50 6.66 -9.75 5.91
C SER A 50 7.07 -9.79 4.44
N ARG A 51 6.20 -10.28 3.55
CA ARG A 51 6.40 -10.30 2.11
C ARG A 51 5.66 -9.20 1.36
N SER A 52 4.87 -8.37 2.04
CA SER A 52 4.17 -7.27 1.39
C SER A 52 5.14 -6.18 0.96
N LEU A 53 4.75 -5.38 -0.03
CA LEU A 53 5.53 -4.22 -0.48
C LEU A 53 5.81 -3.25 0.68
N SER A 54 4.88 -3.13 1.63
CA SER A 54 5.04 -2.29 2.82
C SER A 54 6.30 -2.64 3.63
N ALA A 55 6.71 -3.91 3.67
CA ALA A 55 7.92 -4.36 4.36
C ALA A 55 9.21 -4.20 3.53
N ASN A 56 9.11 -3.87 2.24
CA ASN A 56 10.26 -3.68 1.36
C ASN A 56 10.17 -2.32 0.63
N PRO A 57 10.66 -1.24 1.26
CA PRO A 57 10.65 0.11 0.72
C PRO A 57 11.19 0.26 -0.70
N MET A 58 12.29 -0.42 -1.00
CA MET A 58 12.90 -0.38 -2.33
C MET A 58 11.98 -0.99 -3.39
N LEU A 59 11.36 -2.14 -3.09
CA LEU A 59 10.42 -2.79 -4.00
C LEU A 59 9.14 -1.97 -4.17
N ALA A 60 8.63 -1.40 -3.08
CA ALA A 60 7.46 -0.52 -3.07
C ALA A 60 7.65 0.69 -4.00
N VAL A 61 8.77 1.40 -3.84
CA VAL A 61 9.11 2.55 -4.69
C VAL A 61 9.25 2.14 -6.15
N ARG A 62 9.88 1.00 -6.46
CA ARG A 62 9.98 0.51 -7.84
C ARG A 62 8.61 0.23 -8.45
N SER A 63 7.77 -0.49 -7.74
CA SER A 63 6.43 -0.86 -8.21
C SER A 63 5.55 0.36 -8.47
N ALA A 64 5.59 1.35 -7.57
CA ALA A 64 4.87 2.60 -7.78
C ALA A 64 5.43 3.44 -8.94
N CYS A 65 6.73 3.37 -9.22
CA CYS A 65 7.33 4.07 -10.35
C CYS A 65 7.12 3.36 -11.69
N ASP A 66 6.85 2.05 -11.70
CA ASP A 66 6.60 1.28 -12.92
C ASP A 66 5.30 1.71 -13.63
N VAL A 67 4.35 2.30 -12.89
CA VAL A 67 3.11 2.85 -13.46
C VAL A 67 3.26 4.31 -13.92
N THR A 68 4.46 4.90 -13.82
CA THR A 68 4.72 6.29 -14.24
C THR A 68 5.42 6.36 -15.60
N TYR A 69 5.15 7.43 -16.35
CA TYR A 69 5.78 7.75 -17.63
C TYR A 69 7.29 7.88 -17.52
N ASN A 70 7.80 8.48 -16.42
CA ASN A 70 9.23 8.61 -16.20
C ASN A 70 9.71 7.91 -14.93
N TYR A 71 9.86 6.58 -15.06
CA TYR A 71 10.42 5.70 -14.03
C TYR A 71 11.69 6.26 -13.37
N ARG A 72 12.68 6.70 -14.14
CA ARG A 72 13.97 7.16 -13.57
C ARG A 72 13.81 8.40 -12.71
N THR A 73 13.00 9.36 -13.14
CA THR A 73 12.73 10.58 -12.36
C THR A 73 11.89 10.25 -11.13
N CYS A 74 10.92 9.33 -11.25
CA CYS A 74 10.12 8.85 -10.13
C CYS A 74 10.99 8.20 -9.04
N ILE A 75 11.89 7.29 -9.43
CA ILE A 75 12.83 6.65 -8.49
C ILE A 75 13.69 7.69 -7.77
N ARG A 76 14.15 8.73 -8.49
CA ARG A 76 14.95 9.81 -7.90
C ARG A 76 14.14 10.68 -6.94
N SER A 77 12.88 11.00 -7.25
CA SER A 77 12.02 11.77 -6.32
C SER A 77 11.72 10.99 -5.05
N LEU A 78 11.66 9.66 -5.14
CA LEU A 78 11.31 8.79 -4.03
C LEU A 78 12.52 8.14 -3.33
N SER A 79 13.74 8.58 -3.62
CA SER A 79 14.96 7.91 -3.14
C SER A 79 15.09 7.92 -1.61
N SER A 80 14.53 8.91 -0.92
CA SER A 80 14.54 8.94 0.55
C SER A 80 13.67 7.85 1.18
N LEU A 81 12.62 7.39 0.49
CA LEU A 81 11.82 6.25 0.95
C LEU A 81 12.59 4.93 0.87
N GLN A 82 13.49 4.77 -0.10
CA GLN A 82 14.21 3.51 -0.30
C GLN A 82 15.06 3.07 0.90
N ASN A 83 15.50 4.02 1.73
CA ASN A 83 16.32 3.78 2.91
C ASN A 83 15.53 3.76 4.22
N HIS A 84 14.19 3.82 4.17
CA HIS A 84 13.37 3.72 5.38
C HIS A 84 13.51 2.34 6.01
N THR A 85 13.58 2.30 7.33
CA THR A 85 13.61 1.07 8.14
C THR A 85 12.23 0.63 8.61
N HIS A 86 11.22 1.49 8.41
CA HIS A 86 9.84 1.26 8.81
C HIS A 86 8.97 0.83 7.63
N LYS A 87 7.79 0.30 7.95
CA LYS A 87 6.76 -0.03 6.97
C LYS A 87 6.40 1.22 6.17
N ILE A 88 6.35 1.08 4.85
CA ILE A 88 5.89 2.12 3.93
C ILE A 88 4.45 1.89 3.56
N HIS A 89 3.70 2.97 3.43
CA HIS A 89 2.34 3.01 2.96
C HIS A 89 2.27 3.67 1.58
N PRO A 90 1.25 3.37 0.76
CA PRO A 90 0.99 4.09 -0.50
C PRO A 90 0.94 5.61 -0.27
N SER A 91 0.48 5.99 0.92
CA SER A 91 0.37 7.36 1.36
C SER A 91 1.72 8.10 1.45
N ASP A 92 2.78 7.42 1.87
CA ASP A 92 4.13 7.97 1.95
C ASP A 92 4.70 8.24 0.56
N ILE A 93 4.42 7.35 -0.40
CA ILE A 93 4.83 7.49 -1.80
C ILE A 93 4.23 8.73 -2.42
N LEU A 94 2.91 8.89 -2.31
CA LEU A 94 2.20 10.05 -2.84
C LEU A 94 2.69 11.35 -2.18
N GLY A 95 2.84 11.34 -0.86
CA GLY A 95 3.23 12.52 -0.08
C GLY A 95 4.63 12.98 -0.45
N LEU A 96 5.57 12.05 -0.60
CA LEU A 96 6.92 12.38 -1.04
C LEU A 96 6.97 12.81 -2.51
N SER A 97 6.14 12.23 -3.38
CA SER A 97 6.04 12.65 -4.78
C SER A 97 5.62 14.13 -4.89
N ILE A 98 4.56 14.53 -4.18
CA ILE A 98 4.10 15.92 -4.14
C ILE A 98 5.14 16.84 -3.51
N ARG A 99 5.79 16.41 -2.42
CA ARG A 99 6.88 17.16 -1.79
C ARG A 99 8.05 17.40 -2.73
N SER A 100 8.34 16.44 -3.60
CA SER A 100 9.38 16.58 -4.63
C SER A 100 9.01 17.62 -5.68
N VAL A 101 7.73 17.71 -6.06
CA VAL A 101 7.22 18.79 -6.93
C VAL A 101 7.43 20.14 -6.27
N PHE A 102 7.00 20.29 -5.01
CA PHE A 102 7.23 21.53 -4.26
C PHE A 102 8.71 21.93 -4.23
N HIS A 103 9.60 20.98 -3.92
CA HIS A 103 11.04 21.23 -3.87
C HIS A 103 11.58 21.67 -5.23
N GLU A 104 11.19 21.03 -6.33
CA GLU A 104 11.62 21.49 -7.66
C GLU A 104 11.10 22.90 -7.95
N PHE A 105 9.83 23.19 -7.67
CA PHE A 105 9.23 24.52 -7.88
C PHE A 105 9.87 25.62 -7.04
N SER A 106 10.22 25.33 -5.78
CA SER A 106 10.90 26.31 -4.93
C SER A 106 12.29 26.67 -5.45
N THR A 107 12.95 25.75 -6.17
CA THR A 107 14.26 26.03 -6.80
C THR A 107 14.16 26.72 -8.16
N ILE A 108 13.03 26.61 -8.87
CA ILE A 108 12.90 27.16 -10.23
C ILE A 108 12.10 28.46 -10.31
N SER A 109 11.30 28.80 -9.31
CA SER A 109 10.39 29.97 -9.35
C SER A 109 11.10 31.31 -9.50
N THR A 110 12.35 31.44 -9.01
CA THR A 110 13.14 32.67 -9.13
C THR A 110 13.94 32.77 -10.42
N LEU A 111 14.19 31.64 -11.10
CA LEU A 111 15.07 31.58 -12.27
C LEU A 111 14.63 32.49 -13.42
N PRO A 112 13.34 32.59 -13.78
CA PRO A 112 12.94 33.50 -14.85
C PRO A 112 13.23 34.96 -14.51
N GLN A 113 13.06 35.39 -13.25
CA GLN A 113 13.35 36.75 -12.80
C GLN A 113 14.84 37.07 -12.81
N GLU A 114 15.65 36.13 -12.31
CA GLU A 114 17.11 36.25 -12.32
C GLU A 114 17.64 36.41 -13.75
N LEU A 115 16.97 35.81 -14.72
CA LEU A 115 17.31 35.96 -16.13
C LEU A 115 16.76 37.28 -16.70
N ALA A 116 15.51 37.63 -16.38
CA ALA A 116 14.86 38.86 -16.81
C ALA A 116 15.60 40.13 -16.34
N SER A 117 16.28 40.08 -15.19
CA SER A 117 17.07 41.20 -14.67
C SER A 117 18.41 41.41 -15.40
N LYS A 118 18.88 40.41 -16.16
CA LYS A 118 20.17 40.42 -16.88
C LYS A 118 20.02 40.72 -18.37
N ILE A 119 18.79 40.87 -18.86
CA ILE A 119 18.50 41.17 -20.26
C ILE A 119 17.87 42.55 -20.40
N ASP A 120 18.26 43.24 -21.46
CA ASP A 120 17.64 44.50 -21.85
C ASP A 120 16.16 44.28 -22.18
N ASN A 121 15.38 45.37 -22.17
CA ASN A 121 13.96 45.31 -22.52
C ASN A 121 13.79 44.83 -23.98
N ASN A 122 13.43 43.56 -24.12
CA ASN A 122 13.09 42.90 -25.37
C ASN A 122 11.82 42.05 -25.17
N ASN A 123 11.39 41.36 -26.22
CA ASN A 123 10.23 40.47 -26.22
C ASN A 123 10.35 39.25 -25.28
N ILE A 124 11.54 38.90 -24.79
CA ILE A 124 11.74 37.77 -23.88
C ILE A 124 11.45 38.16 -22.43
N LYS A 125 11.77 39.39 -22.05
CA LYS A 125 11.63 39.84 -20.66
C LYS A 125 10.19 39.72 -20.13
N PRO A 126 9.13 40.16 -20.86
CA PRO A 126 7.76 39.92 -20.46
C PRO A 126 7.43 38.43 -20.29
N ALA A 127 7.84 37.58 -21.24
CA ALA A 127 7.57 36.14 -21.18
C ALA A 127 8.22 35.46 -19.96
N LEU A 128 9.42 35.89 -19.58
CA LEU A 128 10.08 35.41 -18.35
C LEU A 128 9.33 35.86 -17.08
N ILE A 129 8.85 37.10 -17.04
CA ILE A 129 8.08 37.62 -15.90
C ILE A 129 6.73 36.87 -15.78
N ASP A 130 6.02 36.69 -16.90
CA ASP A 130 4.77 35.95 -16.93
C ASP A 130 4.97 34.49 -16.48
N CYS A 131 6.04 33.85 -16.97
CA CYS A 131 6.42 32.52 -16.52
C CYS A 131 6.72 32.48 -15.01
N GLN A 132 7.47 33.44 -14.47
CA GLN A 132 7.71 33.53 -13.02
C GLN A 132 6.40 33.56 -12.25
N ASN A 133 5.45 34.41 -12.65
CA ASN A 133 4.17 34.53 -11.96
C ASN A 133 3.43 33.19 -11.94
N LEU A 134 3.36 32.48 -13.07
CA LEU A 134 2.76 31.14 -13.14
C LEU A 134 3.45 30.11 -12.22
N LEU A 135 4.79 30.16 -12.11
CA LEU A 135 5.55 29.28 -11.23
C LEU A 135 5.35 29.62 -9.75
N ILE A 136 5.31 30.91 -9.39
CA ILE A 136 5.05 31.38 -8.03
C ILE A 136 3.62 31.02 -7.60
N ASP A 137 2.64 31.22 -8.47
CA ASP A 137 1.25 30.84 -8.20
C ASP A 137 1.14 29.34 -7.93
N SER A 138 1.81 28.52 -8.74
CA SER A 138 1.88 27.07 -8.55
C SER A 138 2.56 26.70 -7.23
N LEU A 139 3.67 27.36 -6.89
CA LEU A 139 4.39 27.14 -5.64
C LEU A 139 3.53 27.53 -4.42
N ASN A 140 2.80 28.63 -4.49
CA ASN A 140 1.90 29.09 -3.42
C ASN A 140 0.77 28.08 -3.19
N GLN A 141 0.19 27.52 -4.26
CA GLN A 141 -0.82 26.46 -4.15
C GLN A 141 -0.25 25.18 -3.55
N LEU A 142 0.93 24.75 -4.00
CA LEU A 142 1.64 23.58 -3.44
C LEU A 142 1.96 23.78 -1.95
N ASN A 143 2.41 24.96 -1.54
CA ASN A 143 2.73 25.26 -0.16
C ASN A 143 1.50 25.11 0.77
N ARG A 144 0.33 25.56 0.31
CA ARG A 144 -0.93 25.40 1.07
C ARG A 144 -1.31 23.94 1.27
N SER A 145 -0.94 23.07 0.33
CA SER A 145 -1.19 21.63 0.40
C SER A 145 -0.22 20.86 1.31
N GLN A 146 0.94 21.43 1.68
CA GLN A 146 1.95 20.74 2.48
C GLN A 146 1.55 20.50 3.94
N ASN A 147 0.62 21.29 4.47
CA ASN A 147 0.14 21.16 5.84
C ASN A 147 -0.86 20.01 6.03
N VAL A 148 -1.23 19.33 4.95
CA VAL A 148 -2.08 18.15 5.02
C VAL A 148 -1.16 16.97 5.28
N GLU A 149 -1.06 16.56 6.54
CA GLU A 149 -0.37 15.32 6.90
C GLU A 149 -1.19 14.18 6.32
N ILE A 150 -0.64 13.49 5.32
CA ILE A 150 -1.44 12.48 4.67
C ILE A 150 -1.33 11.12 5.35
N ILE A 151 -2.13 11.02 6.39
CA ILE A 151 -2.31 9.81 7.20
C ILE A 151 -3.30 8.86 6.52
N ASP A 152 -4.29 9.42 5.81
CA ASP A 152 -5.29 8.71 5.01
C ASP A 152 -5.79 9.65 3.90
N TYR A 153 -5.47 9.40 2.63
CA TYR A 153 -6.00 10.22 1.53
C TYR A 153 -7.43 9.76 1.26
N ASP A 154 -8.42 10.36 1.93
CA ASP A 154 -9.81 10.16 1.54
C ASP A 154 -10.04 10.62 0.08
N GLU A 155 -11.15 10.20 -0.53
CA GLU A 155 -11.44 10.51 -1.94
C GLU A 155 -11.51 12.02 -2.22
N GLU A 156 -11.87 12.83 -1.22
CA GLU A 156 -11.94 14.29 -1.34
C GLU A 156 -10.52 14.88 -1.42
N MET A 157 -9.62 14.46 -0.53
CA MET A 157 -8.22 14.86 -0.53
C MET A 157 -7.52 14.43 -1.83
N VAL A 158 -7.74 13.19 -2.30
CA VAL A 158 -7.19 12.73 -3.60
C VAL A 158 -7.69 13.60 -4.74
N LYS A 159 -8.98 13.93 -4.74
CA LYS A 159 -9.58 14.80 -5.76
C LYS A 159 -8.99 16.20 -5.72
N ASP A 160 -8.81 16.77 -4.54
CA ASP A 160 -8.21 18.10 -4.37
C ASP A 160 -6.75 18.13 -4.80
N LEU A 161 -5.96 17.12 -4.44
CA LEU A 161 -4.59 16.97 -4.90
C LEU A 161 -4.51 16.78 -6.41
N ARG A 162 -5.42 15.99 -7.01
CA ARG A 162 -5.51 15.84 -8.47
C ARG A 162 -5.80 17.17 -9.15
N ASN A 163 -6.76 17.93 -8.64
CA ASN A 163 -7.10 19.26 -9.16
C ASN A 163 -5.94 20.25 -9.01
N LEU A 164 -5.26 20.23 -7.88
CA LEU A 164 -4.06 21.03 -7.61
C LEU A 164 -2.95 20.68 -8.62
N MET A 165 -2.61 19.40 -8.74
CA MET A 165 -1.56 18.94 -9.65
C MET A 165 -1.90 19.23 -11.12
N ALA A 166 -3.17 19.13 -11.51
CA ALA A 166 -3.62 19.52 -12.85
C ALA A 166 -3.46 21.04 -13.10
N GLN A 167 -3.74 21.88 -12.11
CA GLN A 167 -3.49 23.33 -12.20
C GLN A 167 -1.99 23.65 -12.31
N VAL A 168 -1.16 23.01 -11.48
CA VAL A 168 0.31 23.16 -11.54
C VAL A 168 0.84 22.73 -12.91
N LYS A 169 0.34 21.61 -13.46
CA LYS A 169 0.67 21.15 -14.83
C LYS A 169 0.29 22.22 -15.86
N ASN A 170 -0.93 22.73 -15.80
CA ASN A 170 -1.40 23.75 -16.75
C ASN A 170 -0.57 25.04 -16.69
N ASN A 171 -0.24 25.52 -15.49
CA ASN A 171 0.62 26.69 -15.31
C ASN A 171 2.03 26.47 -15.87
N THR A 172 2.59 25.27 -15.66
CA THR A 172 3.88 24.88 -16.22
C THR A 172 3.86 24.87 -17.74
N GLY A 173 2.83 24.26 -18.34
CA GLY A 173 2.62 24.24 -19.79
C GLY A 173 2.48 25.65 -20.36
N ARG A 174 1.63 26.49 -19.76
CA ARG A 174 1.45 27.89 -20.18
C ARG A 174 2.75 28.70 -20.10
N CYS A 175 3.60 28.47 -19.09
CA CYS A 175 4.92 29.08 -19.07
C CYS A 175 5.76 28.61 -20.27
N LEU A 176 5.85 27.29 -20.49
CA LEU A 176 6.64 26.73 -21.59
C LEU A 176 6.17 27.25 -22.96
N ASP A 177 4.86 27.32 -23.18
CA ASP A 177 4.24 27.88 -24.39
C ASP A 177 4.57 29.36 -24.57
N GLY A 178 4.50 30.15 -23.49
CA GLY A 178 4.87 31.57 -23.50
C GLY A 178 6.35 31.79 -23.83
N LEU A 179 7.24 30.94 -23.28
CA LEU A 179 8.65 30.95 -23.61
C LEU A 179 8.90 30.57 -25.08
N ASP A 180 8.15 29.61 -25.62
CA ASP A 180 8.27 29.21 -27.03
C ASP A 180 7.76 30.29 -27.99
N GLY A 181 6.66 30.95 -27.65
CA GLY A 181 6.14 32.09 -28.40
C GLY A 181 7.15 33.24 -28.45
N ALA A 182 7.79 33.58 -27.33
CA ALA A 182 8.83 34.60 -27.31
C ALA A 182 10.09 34.17 -28.07
N ALA A 183 10.49 32.90 -27.97
CA ALA A 183 11.64 32.37 -28.70
C ALA A 183 11.44 32.41 -30.23
N ALA A 184 10.22 32.18 -30.72
CA ALA A 184 9.90 32.25 -32.15
C ALA A 184 10.11 33.66 -32.76
N ALA A 185 10.00 34.70 -31.94
CA ALA A 185 10.22 36.09 -32.34
C ALA A 185 11.61 36.64 -31.92
N ALA A 186 12.48 35.81 -31.35
CA ALA A 186 13.75 36.22 -30.78
C ALA A 186 14.95 35.99 -31.71
N VAL A 187 16.04 36.71 -31.48
CA VAL A 187 17.32 36.47 -32.15
C VAL A 187 18.05 35.24 -31.56
N PRO A 188 19.00 34.60 -32.27
CA PRO A 188 19.62 33.35 -31.80
C PRO A 188 20.27 33.41 -30.40
N GLN A 189 20.94 34.50 -30.05
CA GLN A 189 21.57 34.70 -28.74
C GLN A 189 20.55 34.70 -27.58
N GLN A 190 19.38 35.25 -27.87
CA GLN A 190 18.25 35.36 -26.95
C GLN A 190 17.58 33.99 -26.72
N ILE A 191 17.42 33.19 -27.78
CA ILE A 191 16.94 31.80 -27.69
C ILE A 191 17.84 30.95 -26.78
N PHE A 192 19.17 31.07 -26.94
CA PHE A 192 20.13 30.36 -26.09
C PHE A 192 19.94 30.68 -24.60
N THR A 193 19.64 31.94 -24.30
CA THR A 193 19.44 32.46 -22.95
C THR A 193 18.21 31.82 -22.28
N MET A 194 17.12 31.65 -23.02
CA MET A 194 15.89 31.01 -22.53
C MET A 194 15.99 29.50 -22.36
N LYS A 195 16.86 28.84 -23.16
CA LYS A 195 17.01 27.37 -23.16
C LYS A 195 17.27 26.80 -21.77
N LYS A 196 18.10 27.49 -20.96
CA LYS A 196 18.41 27.04 -19.59
C LYS A 196 17.15 27.03 -18.70
N VAL A 197 16.36 28.09 -18.73
CA VAL A 197 15.12 28.20 -17.96
C VAL A 197 14.11 27.15 -18.45
N LYS A 198 13.92 27.04 -19.76
CA LYS A 198 13.03 26.04 -20.37
C LYS A 198 13.37 24.62 -19.92
N MET A 199 14.65 24.22 -19.99
CA MET A 199 15.07 22.87 -19.55
C MET A 199 14.79 22.60 -18.07
N ARG A 200 14.94 23.61 -17.20
CA ARG A 200 14.64 23.47 -15.77
C ARG A 200 13.14 23.32 -15.51
N ILE A 201 12.32 24.04 -16.26
CA ILE A 201 10.86 23.97 -16.15
C ILE A 201 10.33 22.65 -16.70
N GLN A 202 10.84 22.19 -17.85
CA GLN A 202 10.55 20.85 -18.38
C GLN A 202 10.95 19.75 -17.39
N LYS A 203 12.08 19.92 -16.69
CA LYS A 203 12.44 19.00 -15.62
C LYS A 203 11.38 18.99 -14.53
N ALA A 204 10.93 20.15 -14.04
CA ALA A 204 9.89 20.24 -13.01
C ALA A 204 8.54 19.67 -13.48
N GLU A 205 8.19 19.86 -14.75
CA GLU A 205 7.01 19.26 -15.38
C GLU A 205 7.01 17.73 -15.28
N ILE A 206 8.16 17.08 -15.43
CA ILE A 206 8.26 15.62 -15.28
C ILE A 206 7.91 15.18 -13.84
N TYR A 207 8.29 15.94 -12.82
CA TYR A 207 7.91 15.63 -11.42
C TYR A 207 6.40 15.80 -11.22
N VAL A 208 5.81 16.82 -11.84
CA VAL A 208 4.36 17.05 -11.83
C VAL A 208 3.61 15.89 -12.46
N LEU A 209 4.05 15.45 -13.65
CA LEU A 209 3.46 14.33 -14.38
C LEU A 209 3.54 13.03 -13.59
N ASN A 210 4.71 12.69 -13.05
CA ASN A 210 4.88 11.49 -12.24
C ASN A 210 3.95 11.49 -11.02
N SER A 211 3.81 12.65 -10.34
CA SER A 211 2.92 12.77 -9.17
C SER A 211 1.44 12.65 -9.55
N LEU A 212 1.06 13.19 -10.71
CA LEU A 212 -0.31 13.08 -11.22
C LEU A 212 -0.64 11.63 -11.60
N GLU A 213 0.29 10.90 -12.20
CA GLU A 213 0.10 9.48 -12.54
C GLU A 213 -0.02 8.62 -11.29
N ILE A 214 0.78 8.88 -10.25
CA ILE A 214 0.61 8.21 -8.95
C ILE A 214 -0.80 8.46 -8.39
N LEU A 215 -1.33 9.68 -8.51
CA LEU A 215 -2.71 10.03 -8.09
C LEU A 215 -3.79 9.35 -8.95
N GLU A 216 -3.55 9.18 -10.26
CA GLU A 216 -4.48 8.53 -11.18
C GLU A 216 -4.47 7.01 -11.03
N LYS A 217 -3.31 6.44 -10.73
CA LYS A 217 -3.06 5.01 -10.53
C LYS A 217 -3.11 4.58 -9.07
N ARG A 218 -3.65 5.42 -8.19
CA ARG A 218 -3.74 5.15 -6.75
C ARG A 218 -4.28 3.76 -6.44
N SER A 219 -5.43 3.37 -7.01
CA SER A 219 -6.05 2.08 -6.70
C SER A 219 -5.16 0.90 -7.10
N GLU A 220 -4.47 1.00 -8.23
CA GLU A 220 -3.51 0.01 -8.70
C GLU A 220 -2.31 -0.08 -7.75
N ILE A 221 -1.81 1.07 -7.27
CA ILE A 221 -0.74 1.11 -6.26
C ILE A 221 -1.22 0.51 -4.94
N ASP A 222 -2.39 0.90 -4.43
CA ASP A 222 -2.95 0.38 -3.17
C ASP A 222 -3.10 -1.16 -3.23
N GLU A 223 -3.60 -1.70 -4.35
CA GLU A 223 -3.71 -3.14 -4.58
C GLU A 223 -2.35 -3.86 -4.55
N MET A 224 -1.25 -3.21 -4.97
CA MET A 224 0.10 -3.80 -4.87
C MET A 224 0.57 -3.92 -3.42
N PHE A 225 0.11 -3.04 -2.53
CA PHE A 225 0.47 -3.07 -1.11
C PHE A 225 -0.35 -4.07 -0.31
N ASP A 226 -1.56 -4.38 -0.77
CA ASP A 226 -2.39 -5.39 -0.17
C ASP A 226 -1.82 -6.79 -0.40
N PRO A 227 -1.41 -7.51 0.66
CA PRO A 227 -1.01 -8.90 0.49
C PRO A 227 -2.24 -9.67 0.00
N ASN A 228 -2.13 -10.28 -1.19
CA ASN A 228 -3.21 -11.03 -1.81
C ASN A 228 -3.53 -12.29 -0.97
N PHE A 229 -4.26 -12.10 0.13
CA PHE A 229 -4.54 -13.10 1.15
C PHE A 229 -5.23 -14.31 0.56
N ARG A 230 -5.97 -14.17 -0.55
CA ARG A 230 -6.72 -15.24 -1.20
C ARG A 230 -5.80 -16.32 -1.79
N SER A 231 -4.71 -15.92 -2.44
CA SER A 231 -3.69 -16.84 -2.96
C SER A 231 -2.94 -17.55 -1.83
N ILE A 232 -2.60 -16.79 -0.79
CA ILE A 232 -1.87 -17.26 0.38
C ILE A 232 -2.73 -18.24 1.20
N LEU A 233 -4.00 -17.92 1.45
CA LEU A 233 -4.97 -18.83 2.09
C LEU A 233 -5.15 -20.11 1.27
N GLY A 234 -5.21 -20.03 -0.05
CA GLY A 234 -5.38 -21.23 -0.90
C GLY A 234 -4.27 -22.25 -0.68
N SER A 235 -3.01 -21.80 -0.70
CA SER A 235 -1.85 -22.66 -0.42
C SER A 235 -1.83 -23.19 1.02
N PHE A 236 -2.18 -22.33 1.98
CA PHE A 236 -2.15 -22.68 3.39
C PHE A 236 -3.26 -23.65 3.76
N MET A 237 -4.49 -23.42 3.30
CA MET A 237 -5.64 -24.30 3.50
C MET A 237 -5.35 -25.70 2.97
N LEU A 238 -4.74 -25.85 1.79
CA LEU A 238 -4.40 -27.17 1.25
C LEU A 238 -3.47 -27.95 2.20
N GLN A 239 -2.49 -27.27 2.77
CA GLN A 239 -1.44 -27.87 3.58
C GLN A 239 -1.88 -28.09 5.04
N THR A 240 -2.60 -27.15 5.64
CA THR A 240 -3.11 -27.28 7.02
C THR A 240 -4.38 -28.10 7.10
N VAL A 241 -5.37 -27.86 6.23
CA VAL A 241 -6.62 -28.65 6.25
C VAL A 241 -6.32 -30.11 5.93
N GLY A 242 -5.37 -30.40 5.03
CA GLY A 242 -4.90 -31.77 4.79
C GLY A 242 -4.39 -32.46 6.07
N VAL A 243 -3.51 -31.78 6.82
CA VAL A 243 -2.95 -32.30 8.08
C VAL A 243 -4.02 -32.42 9.16
N PHE A 244 -4.86 -31.39 9.36
CA PHE A 244 -5.94 -31.42 10.34
C PHE A 244 -7.01 -32.47 10.00
N CYS A 245 -7.31 -32.69 8.73
CA CYS A 245 -8.26 -33.70 8.29
C CYS A 245 -7.71 -35.12 8.53
N LEU A 246 -6.42 -35.35 8.24
CA LEU A 246 -5.77 -36.62 8.53
C LEU A 246 -5.73 -36.89 10.05
N GLN A 247 -5.41 -35.87 10.84
CA GLN A 247 -5.35 -35.94 12.30
C GLN A 247 -6.75 -36.18 12.89
N TYR A 248 -7.78 -35.56 12.33
CA TYR A 248 -9.18 -35.81 12.67
C TYR A 248 -9.60 -37.25 12.36
N LEU A 249 -9.27 -37.77 11.17
CA LEU A 249 -9.59 -39.14 10.77
C LEU A 249 -8.92 -40.18 11.68
N VAL A 250 -7.64 -40.00 12.01
CA VAL A 250 -6.91 -40.88 12.94
C VAL A 250 -7.56 -40.86 14.32
N MET A 251 -7.99 -39.70 14.80
CA MET A 251 -8.61 -39.57 16.13
C MET A 251 -10.02 -40.14 16.17
N VAL A 252 -10.84 -39.94 15.13
CA VAL A 252 -12.15 -40.60 14.98
C VAL A 252 -11.96 -42.12 14.94
N TRP A 253 -10.95 -42.60 14.22
CA TRP A 253 -10.63 -44.02 14.18
C TRP A 253 -10.25 -44.57 15.56
N LEU A 254 -9.36 -43.91 16.30
CA LEU A 254 -9.00 -44.27 17.68
C LEU A 254 -10.23 -44.27 18.61
N PHE A 255 -11.12 -43.30 18.44
CA PHE A 255 -12.37 -43.20 19.19
C PHE A 255 -13.31 -44.38 18.89
N CYS A 256 -13.50 -44.74 17.62
CA CYS A 256 -14.28 -45.91 17.21
C CYS A 256 -13.68 -47.20 17.79
N VAL A 257 -12.35 -47.35 17.78
CA VAL A 257 -11.65 -48.50 18.38
C VAL A 257 -11.89 -48.56 19.90
N LEU A 258 -11.85 -47.43 20.60
CA LEU A 258 -12.15 -47.37 22.04
C LEU A 258 -13.60 -47.76 22.35
N ILE A 259 -14.57 -47.25 21.58
CA ILE A 259 -15.98 -47.63 21.73
C ILE A 259 -16.16 -49.13 21.49
N MET A 260 -15.59 -49.66 20.40
CA MET A 260 -15.65 -51.09 20.08
C MET A 260 -15.06 -51.94 21.21
N ARG A 261 -13.90 -51.55 21.77
CA ARG A 261 -13.27 -52.25 22.89
C ARG A 261 -14.13 -52.21 24.16
N VAL A 262 -14.75 -51.07 24.47
CA VAL A 262 -15.66 -50.94 25.62
C VAL A 262 -16.90 -51.82 25.44
N PHE A 263 -17.47 -51.87 24.24
CA PHE A 263 -18.60 -52.76 23.93
C PHE A 263 -18.21 -54.24 23.99
N LEU A 264 -17.09 -54.64 23.38
CA LEU A 264 -16.58 -56.01 23.38
C LEU A 264 -16.19 -56.50 24.80
N SER A 265 -15.62 -55.61 25.62
CA SER A 265 -15.36 -55.87 27.03
C SER A 265 -16.64 -56.13 27.82
N ARG A 266 -17.77 -55.57 27.38
CA ARG A 266 -19.07 -55.67 28.06
C ARG A 266 -19.86 -56.91 27.63
N THR A 267 -19.61 -57.44 26.43
CA THR A 267 -20.23 -58.68 25.92
C THR A 267 -19.49 -59.96 26.34
N ARG A 268 -18.28 -59.85 26.92
CA ARG A 268 -17.50 -60.98 27.46
C ARG A 268 -17.72 -61.26 28.96
N LYS A 269 -18.58 -60.49 29.63
CA LYS A 269 -19.09 -60.78 30.98
C LYS A 269 -20.53 -61.22 30.85
#